data_AF-A0AAU8UBY6-F1
#
_entry.id   AF-A0AAU8UBY6-F1
#
_cell.length_a   1.000
_cell.length_b   1.000
_cell.length_c   1.000
_cell.angle_alpha   90.00
_cell.angle_beta   90.00
_cell.angle_gamma   90.00
#
_symmetry.space_group_name_H-M   'P 1'
#
loop_
_entity.id
_entity.type
_entity.pdbx_description
1 polymer ?
#
loop_
_entity_poly.entity_id
_entity_poly.type
_entity_poly.pdbx_seq_one_letter_code
_entity_poly.pdbx_strand_id
1 'polypeptide(L)' 'MAVIAERAFTSRATLQRVEAGDPGVSIGIYAAVLQALGLLGGLSEIADVARDTIGQSLATAALPQRIRLPRSGGKGDHG' A
#
# COMPACT_ATOMS: atom_id res chain seq x y z
N MET A 1 -11.47 -24.11 4.46
CA MET A 1 -10.68 -23.40 5.48
C MET A 1 -9.65 -24.24 6.22
N ALA A 2 -9.90 -25.52 6.55
CA ALA A 2 -8.92 -26.34 7.30
C ALA A 2 -7.55 -26.48 6.60
N VAL A 3 -7.59 -26.77 5.30
CA VAL A 3 -6.39 -27.02 4.48
C VAL A 3 -5.49 -25.79 4.39
N ILE A 4 -6.05 -24.58 4.36
CA ILE A 4 -5.24 -23.34 4.30
C ILE A 4 -4.56 -23.10 5.64
N ALA A 5 -5.29 -23.24 6.74
CA ALA A 5 -4.72 -23.08 8.08
C ALA A 5 -3.54 -24.07 8.29
N GLU A 6 -3.71 -25.32 7.87
CA GLU A 6 -2.66 -26.34 7.92
C GLU A 6 -1.45 -25.97 7.04
N ARG A 7 -1.67 -25.60 5.78
CA ARG A 7 -0.59 -25.17 4.85
C ARG A 7 0.15 -23.92 5.31
N ALA A 8 -0.53 -23.04 6.02
CA ALA A 8 0.03 -21.82 6.59
C ALA A 8 0.61 -22.04 8.00
N PHE A 9 0.67 -23.29 8.48
CA PHE A 9 1.16 -23.66 9.82
C PHE A 9 0.49 -22.86 10.94
N THR A 10 -0.82 -22.66 10.85
CA THR A 10 -1.60 -21.84 11.79
C THR A 10 -2.92 -22.51 12.20
N SER A 11 -3.64 -21.88 13.15
CA SER A 11 -4.93 -22.37 13.62
C SER A 11 -6.09 -21.79 12.80
N ARG A 12 -7.26 -22.45 12.82
CA ARG A 12 -8.48 -21.90 12.23
C ARG A 12 -8.88 -20.56 12.85
N ALA A 13 -8.72 -20.41 14.16
CA ALA A 13 -9.03 -19.16 14.86
C ALA A 13 -8.12 -18.01 14.38
N THR A 14 -6.85 -18.30 14.14
CA THR A 14 -5.91 -17.32 13.60
C THR A 14 -6.24 -16.97 12.14
N LEU A 15 -6.62 -17.95 11.32
CA LEU A 15 -7.05 -17.70 9.94
C LEU A 15 -8.30 -16.80 9.90
N GLN A 16 -9.25 -16.99 10.81
CA GLN A 16 -10.43 -16.11 10.92
C GLN A 16 -10.04 -14.67 11.28
N ARG A 17 -9.06 -14.49 12.17
CA ARG A 17 -8.53 -13.15 12.48
C ARG A 17 -7.86 -12.49 11.27
N VAL A 18 -7.12 -13.27 10.48
CA VAL A 18 -6.52 -12.81 9.21
C VAL A 18 -7.61 -12.35 8.23
N GLU A 19 -8.68 -13.13 8.08
CA GLU A 19 -9.83 -12.76 7.23
C GLU A 19 -10.54 -11.50 7.72
N ALA A 20 -10.60 -11.28 9.04
CA ALA A 20 -11.14 -10.08 9.64
C ALA A 20 -10.20 -8.86 9.53
N GLY A 21 -8.98 -9.03 9.00
CA GLY A 21 -7.98 -7.96 8.89
C GLY A 21 -7.42 -7.51 10.23
N ASP A 22 -7.38 -8.40 11.23
CA ASP A 22 -6.88 -8.08 12.57
C ASP A 22 -5.38 -7.69 12.53
N PRO A 23 -5.03 -6.43 12.88
CA PRO A 23 -3.64 -5.96 12.83
C PRO A 23 -2.75 -6.53 13.94
N GLY A 24 -3.33 -7.20 14.94
CA GLY A 24 -2.60 -7.90 15.99
C GLY A 24 -2.07 -9.26 15.54
N VAL A 25 -2.48 -9.78 14.38
CA VAL A 25 -1.85 -10.98 13.79
C VAL A 25 -0.51 -10.59 13.18
N SER A 26 0.53 -11.37 13.45
CA SER A 26 1.86 -11.08 12.92
C SER A 26 1.88 -11.11 11.38
N ILE A 27 2.68 -10.22 10.77
CA ILE A 27 2.81 -10.15 9.32
C ILE A 27 3.33 -11.45 8.70
N GLY A 28 4.12 -12.23 9.45
CA GLY A 28 4.59 -13.55 9.03
C GLY A 28 3.44 -14.55 8.80
N ILE A 29 2.38 -14.48 9.61
CA ILE A 29 1.19 -15.34 9.42
C ILE A 29 0.40 -14.90 8.19
N TYR A 30 0.24 -13.59 7.96
CA TYR A 30 -0.35 -13.09 6.72
C TYR A 30 0.43 -13.60 5.49
N ALA A 31 1.77 -13.51 5.52
CA ALA A 31 2.61 -14.01 4.45
C ALA A 31 2.48 -15.53 4.24
N ALA A 32 2.40 -16.32 5.31
CA ALA A 32 2.21 -17.78 5.22
C ALA A 32 0.85 -18.14 4.61
N VAL A 33 -0.22 -17.41 4.97
CA VAL A 33 -1.55 -17.59 4.37
C VAL A 33 -1.54 -17.22 2.89
N LEU A 34 -0.93 -16.09 2.52
CA LEU A 34 -0.77 -15.69 1.12
C LEU A 34 0.04 -16.72 0.32
N GLN A 35 1.10 -17.29 0.90
CA GLN A 35 1.87 -18.37 0.27
C GLN A 35 1.03 -19.63 0.05
N ALA A 36 0.23 -20.05 1.04
CA ALA A 36 -0.67 -21.19 0.91
C ALA A 36 -1.73 -21.00 -0.19
N LEU A 37 -2.07 -19.75 -0.51
CA LEU A 37 -2.99 -19.33 -1.58
C LEU A 37 -2.30 -19.07 -2.93
N GLY A 38 -0.98 -19.11 -3.01
CA GLY A 38 -0.23 -18.74 -4.22
C GLY A 38 -0.19 -17.23 -4.52
N LEU A 39 -0.50 -16.39 -3.52
CA LEU A 39 -0.60 -14.94 -3.62
C LEU A 39 0.60 -14.20 -3.01
N LEU A 40 1.67 -14.91 -2.61
CA LEU A 40 2.81 -14.30 -1.92
C LEU A 40 3.46 -13.16 -2.72
N GLY A 41 3.53 -13.28 -4.05
CA GLY A 41 4.11 -12.24 -4.91
C GLY A 41 3.37 -10.90 -4.83
N GLY A 42 2.06 -10.91 -4.54
CA GLY A 42 1.29 -9.68 -4.36
C GLY A 42 1.73 -8.86 -3.14
N LEU A 43 2.36 -9.51 -2.14
CA LEU A 43 2.80 -8.82 -0.93
C LEU A 43 3.91 -7.79 -1.19
N SER A 44 4.79 -8.04 -2.16
CA SER A 44 5.82 -7.07 -2.54
C SER A 44 5.27 -5.87 -3.33
N GLU A 45 4.12 -6.04 -3.97
CA GLU A 45 3.47 -5.00 -4.78
C GLU A 45 2.44 -4.20 -3.99
N ILE A 46 2.11 -4.60 -2.75
CA ILE A 46 0.97 -4.03 -2.00
C ILE A 46 1.11 -2.54 -1.69
N ALA A 47 2.34 -2.03 -1.58
CA ALA A 47 2.65 -0.63 -1.32
C ALA A 47 3.12 0.13 -2.57
N ASP A 48 2.94 -0.46 -3.76
CA ASP A 48 3.27 0.20 -5.02
C ASP A 48 2.28 1.34 -5.31
N VAL A 49 2.77 2.58 -5.20
CA VAL A 49 1.98 3.80 -5.46
C VAL A 49 1.42 3.79 -6.88
N ALA A 50 2.13 3.21 -7.86
CA ALA A 50 1.66 3.15 -9.25
C ALA A 50 0.41 2.26 -9.40
N ARG A 51 0.17 1.35 -8.45
CA ARG A 51 -0.99 0.46 -8.40
C ARG A 51 -2.10 0.93 -7.46
N ASP A 52 -1.82 1.90 -6.60
CA ASP A 52 -2.82 2.51 -5.71
C ASP A 52 -3.59 3.64 -6.42
N THR A 53 -4.60 3.27 -7.21
CA THR A 53 -5.43 4.23 -7.95
C THR A 53 -6.17 5.20 -7.03
N ILE A 54 -6.56 4.75 -5.84
CA ILE A 54 -7.26 5.60 -4.86
C ILE A 54 -6.28 6.60 -4.27
N GLY A 55 -5.12 6.14 -3.80
CA GLY A 55 -4.05 7.02 -3.32
C GLY A 55 -3.62 8.05 -4.36
N GLN A 56 -3.48 7.65 -5.62
CA GLN A 56 -3.21 8.60 -6.72
C GLN A 56 -4.32 9.64 -6.90
N SER A 57 -5.59 9.23 -6.82
CA SER A 57 -6.72 10.16 -6.93
C SER A 57 -6.73 11.18 -5.78
N LEU A 58 -6.44 10.73 -4.55
CA LEU A 58 -6.35 11.58 -3.36
C LEU A 58 -5.14 12.54 -3.45
N ALA A 59 -3.99 12.04 -3.88
CA ALA A 59 -2.79 12.84 -4.09
C ALA A 59 -3.01 13.91 -5.16
N THR A 60 -3.71 13.56 -6.25
CA THR A 60 -4.08 14.49 -7.32
C THR A 60 -5.04 15.57 -6.81
N ALA A 61 -6.05 15.18 -6.02
CA ALA A 61 -6.99 16.11 -5.42
C ALA A 61 -6.33 17.08 -4.42
N ALA A 62 -5.23 16.66 -3.79
CA ALA A 62 -4.47 17.49 -2.86
C ALA A 62 -3.52 18.50 -3.54
N LEU A 63 -3.36 18.45 -4.87
CA LEU A 63 -2.47 19.38 -5.59
C LEU A 63 -2.95 20.84 -5.49
N PRO A 64 -2.04 21.82 -5.34
CA PRO A 64 -2.40 23.23 -5.36
C PRO A 64 -3.03 23.62 -6.69
N GLN A 65 -4.24 24.20 -6.65
CA GLN A 65 -4.96 24.63 -7.86
C GLN A 65 -4.30 25.81 -8.60
N ARG A 66 -3.33 26.48 -7.96
CA ARG A 66 -2.68 27.66 -8.53
C ARG A 66 -1.17 27.61 -8.31
N ILE A 67 -0.43 27.48 -9.41
CA ILE A 67 1.02 27.54 -9.42
C ILE A 67 1.42 29.02 -9.57
N ARG A 68 2.15 29.58 -8.60
CA ARG A 68 2.79 30.90 -8.74
C ARG A 68 4.19 30.68 -9.32
N LEU A 69 4.38 31.08 -10.58
CA LEU A 69 5.71 31.12 -11.16
C LEU A 69 6.55 32.19 -10.42
N PRO A 70 7.78 31.87 -9.99
CA PRO A 70 8.66 32.88 -9.41
C PRO A 70 8.91 33.95 -10.47
N ARG A 71 8.67 35.21 -10.10
CA ARG A 71 8.90 36.35 -11.00
C ARG A 71 10.40 36.37 -11.29
N SER A 72 10.78 36.14 -12.54
CA SER A 72 12.13 36.39 -13.04
C SER A 72 12.51 37.80 -12.59
N GLY A 73 13.41 37.89 -11.62
CA GLY A 73 13.91 39.15 -11.10
C GLY A 73 14.56 39.89 -12.26
N GLY A 74 13.99 41.04 -12.61
CA GLY A 74 14.54 41.91 -13.64
C GLY A 74 16.00 42.19 -13.36
N LYS A 75 16.87 41.68 -14.22
CA LYS A 75 18.26 42.07 -14.32
C LYS A 75 18.38 42.95 -15.57
N GLY A 76 18.70 44.23 -15.35
CA GLY A 76 18.85 45.28 -16.35
C GLY A 76 18.28 46.58 -15.78
N ASP A 77 19.02 47.68 -15.59
CA ASP A 77 20.29 48.07 -16.19
C ASP A 77 20.95 49.16 -15.34
N HIS A 78 22.28 49.24 -15.41
CA HIS A 78 23.08 50.35 -14.90
C HIS A 78 23.25 51.38 -16.02
N GLY A 79 22.90 52.64 -15.77
CA GLY A 79 23.13 53.75 -16.69
C GLY A 79 22.57 55.05 -16.16
#